data_AF-A0A7C3GGR4-F1
#
_entry.id   AF-A0A7C3GGR4-F1
#
_cell.length_a   1.000
_cell.length_b   1.000
_cell.length_c   1.000
_cell.angle_alpha   90.00
_cell.angle_beta   90.00
_cell.angle_gamma   90.00
#
_symmetry.space_group_name_H-M   'P 1'
#
loop_
_entity.id
_entity.type
_entity.pdbx_description
1 polymer ?
#
loop_
_entity_poly.entity_id
_entity_poly.type
_entity_poly.pdbx_seq_one_letter_code
_entity_poly.pdbx_strand_id
1 'polypeptide(L)' 'MLKPKSPQESFYGSYLYDRIVPVDHLLRKINQVVDFSFTGQILKDRYNPDIGRPAEDPEFMLRLCLLQ' A
#
# COMPACT_ATOMS: atom_id res chain seq x y z
N MET A 1 -1.99 13.17 -11.76
CA MET A 1 -2.95 13.20 -10.63
C MET A 1 -2.91 11.85 -9.90
N LEU A 2 -3.16 11.80 -8.59
CA LEU A 2 -3.30 10.53 -7.85
C LEU A 2 -4.78 10.19 -7.66
N LYS A 3 -5.13 8.91 -7.77
CA LYS A 3 -6.47 8.43 -7.44
C LYS A 3 -6.73 8.55 -5.93
N PRO A 4 -7.98 8.82 -5.52
CA PRO A 4 -8.36 8.68 -4.11
C PRO A 4 -8.14 7.23 -3.68
N LYS A 5 -7.68 7.02 -2.44
CA LYS A 5 -7.48 5.67 -1.87
C LYS A 5 -8.78 4.88 -1.98
N SER A 6 -8.77 3.83 -2.80
CA SER A 6 -9.90 2.91 -2.89
C SER A 6 -9.90 1.99 -1.67
N PRO A 7 -11.06 1.75 -1.04
CA PRO A 7 -11.16 0.74 0.01
C PRO A 7 -11.13 -0.64 -0.65
N GLN A 8 -9.94 -1.15 -0.96
CA GLN A 8 -9.76 -2.54 -1.39
C GLN A 8 -9.73 -3.45 -0.16
N GLU A 9 -10.85 -3.48 0.55
CA GLU A 9 -11.11 -4.46 1.60
C GLU A 9 -11.97 -5.58 1.04
N SER A 10 -11.43 -6.79 1.05
CA SER A 10 -12.24 -7.99 0.87
C SER A 10 -13.09 -8.21 2.12
N PHE A 11 -14.36 -8.58 1.93
CA PHE A 11 -15.33 -8.78 3.02
C PHE A 11 -14.82 -9.69 4.16
N TYR A 12 -13.97 -10.67 3.84
CA TYR A 12 -13.33 -11.56 4.82
C TYR A 12 -11.79 -11.46 4.86
N GLY A 13 -11.22 -10.46 4.18
CA GLY A 13 -9.77 -10.38 3.94
C GLY A 13 -8.95 -10.35 5.22
N SER A 14 -9.24 -9.41 6.11
CA SER A 14 -8.54 -9.27 7.40
C SER A 14 -8.72 -10.48 8.31
N TYR A 15 -9.96 -10.96 8.45
CA TYR A 15 -10.30 -12.13 9.27
C TYR A 15 -9.54 -13.39 8.86
N LEU A 16 -9.48 -13.69 7.55
CA LEU A 16 -8.74 -14.85 7.05
C LEU A 16 -7.22 -14.64 7.16
N TYR A 17 -6.73 -13.44 6.85
CA TYR A 17 -5.32 -13.10 6.96
C TYR A 17 -4.79 -13.32 8.38
N ASP A 18 -5.55 -12.90 9.40
CA ASP A 18 -5.19 -13.06 10.82
C ASP A 18 -5.18 -14.50 11.31
N ARG A 19 -5.97 -15.39 10.68
CA ARG A 19 -6.02 -16.81 11.05
C ARG A 19 -5.00 -17.66 10.30
N ILE A 20 -4.67 -17.29 9.06
CA ILE A 20 -3.85 -18.11 8.17
C ILE A 20 -2.38 -17.72 8.27
N VAL A 21 -2.07 -16.43 8.40
CA VAL A 21 -0.69 -15.94 8.38
C VAL A 21 -0.16 -15.82 9.80
N PRO A 22 0.90 -16.55 10.19
CA PRO A 22 1.47 -16.48 11.53
C PRO A 22 1.89 -15.06 11.91
N VAL A 23 1.70 -14.66 13.17
CA VAL A 23 2.12 -13.33 13.66
C VAL A 23 3.63 -13.11 13.47
N ASP A 24 4.41 -14.18 13.58
CA ASP A 24 5.87 -14.16 13.43
C ASP A 24 6.35 -14.06 11.97
N HIS A 25 5.42 -14.04 10.99
CA HIS A 25 5.75 -14.01 9.58
C HIS A 25 6.54 -12.74 9.21
N LEU A 26 7.63 -12.91 8.44
CA LEU A 26 8.55 -11.82 8.08
C LEU A 26 7.82 -10.61 7.47
N LEU A 27 6.95 -10.83 6.48
CA LEU A 27 6.24 -9.73 5.82
C LEU A 27 5.25 -9.01 6.75
N ARG A 28 4.70 -9.71 7.76
CA ARG A 28 3.86 -9.08 8.81
C ARG A 28 4.70 -8.15 9.67
N LYS A 29 5.87 -8.61 10.10
CA LYS A 29 6.81 -7.79 10.86
C LYS A 29 7.24 -6.56 10.07
N ILE A 30 7.60 -6.73 8.79
CA ILE A 30 7.96 -5.62 7.91
C ILE A 30 6.82 -4.60 7.83
N ASN A 31 5.59 -5.05 7.55
CA ASN A 31 4.43 -4.16 7.47
C ASN A 31 4.10 -3.44 8.79
N GLN A 32 4.47 -4.01 9.94
CA GLN A 32 4.28 -3.40 11.26
C GLN A 32 5.34 -2.35 11.60
N VAL A 33 6.59 -2.53 11.12
CA VAL A 33 7.72 -1.66 11.51
C VAL A 33 8.06 -0.60 10.46
N VAL A 34 7.73 -0.84 9.19
CA VAL A 34 8.03 0.08 8.10
C VAL A 34 6.86 1.04 7.90
N ASP A 35 7.12 2.32 8.10
CA ASP A 35 6.24 3.38 7.59
C ASP A 35 6.48 3.55 6.09
N PHE A 36 5.50 3.25 5.24
CA PHE A 36 5.60 3.38 3.78
C PHE A 36 5.29 4.80 3.27
N SER A 37 4.90 5.73 4.14
CA SER A 37 4.53 7.10 3.77
C SER A 37 5.65 7.86 3.03
N PHE A 38 6.91 7.44 3.21
CA PHE A 38 8.06 8.00 2.50
C PHE A 38 7.94 7.88 0.98
N THR A 39 7.22 6.88 0.47
CA THR A 39 7.10 6.60 -0.97
C THR A 39 6.48 7.79 -1.70
N GLY A 40 5.43 8.37 -1.11
CA GLY A 40 4.78 9.57 -1.65
C GLY A 40 5.71 10.79 -1.62
N GLN A 41 6.57 10.91 -0.61
CA GLN A 41 7.53 12.02 -0.50
C GLN A 41 8.62 11.92 -1.58
N ILE A 42 9.19 10.73 -1.80
CA ILE A 42 10.23 10.50 -2.81
C ILE A 42 9.72 10.72 -4.22
N LEU A 43 8.49 10.26 -4.51
CA LEU A 43 7.94 10.28 -5.86
C LEU A 43 7.14 11.55 -6.17
N LYS A 44 6.97 12.45 -5.21
CA LYS A 44 6.15 13.66 -5.36
C LYS A 44 6.46 14.44 -6.65
N ASP A 45 7.73 14.68 -6.92
CA ASP A 45 8.18 15.48 -8.07
C ASP A 45 8.01 14.76 -9.42
N ARG A 46 7.65 13.47 -9.40
CA ARG A 46 7.36 12.67 -10.60
C ARG A 46 5.89 12.71 -10.99
N TYR A 47 5.01 13.22 -10.13
CA TYR A 47 3.58 13.35 -10.39
C TYR A 47 3.19 14.81 -10.57
N ASN A 48 2.39 15.07 -11.59
CA ASN A 48 1.73 16.36 -11.75
C ASN A 48 0.34 16.31 -11.09
N PRO A 49 -0.04 17.29 -10.25
CA PRO A 49 -1.33 17.30 -9.57
C PRO A 49 -2.52 17.50 -10.51
N ASP A 50 -2.32 18.17 -11.66
CA ASP A 50 -3.40 18.65 -12.54
C ASP A 50 -3.39 17.97 -13.92
N ILE A 51 -2.22 17.50 -14.36
CA ILE A 51 -2.01 16.98 -15.72
C ILE A 51 -1.76 15.47 -15.69
N GLY A 52 -2.40 14.78 -16.64
CA GLY A 52 -2.19 13.36 -16.92
C GLY A 52 -3.26 12.44 -16.33
N ARG A 53 -3.14 11.14 -16.63
CA ARG A 53 -4.07 10.13 -16.13
C ARG A 53 -3.93 10.00 -14.59
N PRO A 54 -5.04 9.86 -13.84
CA PRO A 54 -4.98 9.51 -12.43
C PRO A 54 -4.27 8.17 -12.23
N ALA A 55 -3.09 8.21 -11.60
CA ALA A 55 -2.30 7.04 -11.25
C ALA A 55 -2.77 6.44 -9.92
N GLU A 56 -2.50 5.16 -9.70
CA GLU A 56 -2.67 4.56 -8.37
C GLU A 56 -1.72 5.19 -7.36
N ASP A 57 -2.10 5.08 -6.09
CA ASP A 57 -1.29 5.59 -4.98
C ASP A 57 0.07 4.86 -4.92
N PRO A 58 1.20 5.59 -4.91
CA PRO A 58 2.52 4.97 -4.99
C PRO A 58 2.87 4.16 -3.73
N GLU A 59 2.41 4.59 -2.56
CA GLU A 59 2.55 3.83 -1.31
C GLU A 59 1.80 2.49 -1.44
N PHE A 60 0.54 2.53 -1.90
CA PHE A 60 -0.23 1.33 -2.17
C PHE A 60 0.48 0.38 -3.15
N MET A 61 1.03 0.90 -4.25
CA MET A 61 1.73 0.06 -5.23
C MET A 61 2.97 -0.61 -4.66
N LEU A 62 3.74 0.10 -3.83
CA LEU A 62 4.91 -0.48 -3.18
C LEU A 62 4.50 -1.58 -2.18
N ARG A 63 3.47 -1.33 -1.37
CA ARG A 63 2.92 -2.34 -0.45
C ARG A 63 2.44 -3.57 -1.22
N LEU A 64 1.78 -3.39 -2.36
CA LEU A 64 1.34 -4.48 -3.22
C LEU A 64 2.52 -5.32 -3.71
N CYS A 65 3.59 -4.69 -4.19
CA CYS A 65 4.77 -5.42 -4.70
C CYS A 65 5.60 -6.11 -3.62
N LEU A 66 5.59 -5.60 -2.39
CA LEU A 66 6.46 -6.09 -1.32
C LEU A 66 5.75 -7.04 -0.35
N LEU A 67 4.44 -6.85 -0.12
CA LEU A 67 3.69 -7.49 0.97
C LEU A 67 2.57 -8.41 0.50
N GLN A 68 2.21 -8.41 -0.79
CA GLN A 68 1.28 -9.37 -1.39
C GLN A 68 2.02 -10.34 -2.31
#